data_AF-A0A154PDN4-F1
#
_entry.id   AF-A0A154PDN4-F1
#
_cell.length_a   1.000
_cell.length_b   1.000
_cell.length_c   1.000
_cell.angle_alpha   90.00
_cell.angle_beta   90.00
_cell.angle_gamma   90.00
#
_symmetry.space_group_name_H-M   'P 1'
#
loop_
_entity.id
_entity.type
_entity.pdbx_description
1 polymer ?
#
loop_
_entity_poly.entity_id
_entity_poly.type
_entity_poly.pdbx_seq_one_letter_code
_entity_poly.pdbx_strand_id
1 'polypeptide(L)'
;MEKTVAYSESHDQALVGDKTIAFWLMDKEMYTHMSVTSSNSSIINRGIALHNLITLITHALGGEAYLNFIGNEFGHPEWLDFPRAGNGDSYHYARRQWNLVDDDLLKYKFMNNWDRAVNTLEEKYGWLHAHPAYISWKHEDDKVIVFDRADLIFVFNFHTEKSFPDYTIGVKNPGTYKILLCSDSKDFGGEERVDTSVPHFTKPESYSAYSNRMMIYIPCRTAIIYGRGTV
;
A
#
# COMPACT_ATOMS: atom_id res chain seq x y z
N MET A 1 -2.15 25.74 -3.85
CA MET A 1 -2.46 24.61 -4.72
C MET A 1 -3.96 24.41 -4.72
N GLU A 2 -4.52 24.04 -5.86
CA GLU A 2 -5.90 23.62 -5.98
C GLU A 2 -6.03 22.17 -5.47
N LYS A 3 -7.14 21.85 -4.80
CA LYS A 3 -7.35 20.52 -4.23
C LYS A 3 -7.59 19.49 -5.33
N THR A 4 -6.94 18.33 -5.24
CA THR A 4 -7.12 17.22 -6.19
C THR A 4 -7.61 15.94 -5.50
N VAL A 5 -8.28 15.10 -6.29
CA VAL A 5 -8.67 13.75 -5.88
C VAL A 5 -7.69 12.76 -6.52
N ALA A 6 -6.91 12.08 -5.69
CA ALA A 6 -5.98 11.06 -6.13
C ALA A 6 -6.64 9.69 -6.18
N TYR A 7 -6.29 8.88 -7.17
CA TYR A 7 -6.73 7.48 -7.31
C TYR A 7 -5.66 6.70 -8.07
N SER A 8 -5.47 5.42 -7.71
CA SER A 8 -4.43 4.58 -8.32
C SER A 8 -4.86 3.97 -9.64
N GLU A 9 -6.16 3.73 -9.79
CA GLU A 9 -6.79 3.22 -11.02
C GLU A 9 -8.23 3.74 -11.14
N SER A 10 -8.70 3.93 -12.37
CA SER A 10 -10.04 4.45 -12.68
C SER A 10 -11.05 3.35 -12.97
N HIS A 11 -12.32 3.73 -13.14
CA HIS A 11 -13.36 2.83 -13.61
C HIS A 11 -13.15 2.36 -15.06
N ASP A 12 -12.51 3.18 -15.91
CA ASP A 12 -12.21 2.83 -17.30
C ASP A 12 -11.23 1.65 -17.36
N GLN A 13 -10.23 1.62 -16.47
CA GLN A 13 -9.24 0.54 -16.40
C GLN A 13 -9.83 -0.79 -15.90
N ALA A 14 -11.01 -0.73 -15.28
CA ALA A 14 -11.76 -1.91 -14.90
C ALA A 14 -12.62 -2.47 -16.06
N LEU A 15 -12.76 -1.76 -17.18
CA LEU A 15 -13.57 -2.21 -18.32
C LEU A 15 -12.83 -3.23 -19.20
N VAL A 16 -13.61 -3.98 -20.00
CA VAL A 16 -13.06 -4.87 -21.03
C VAL A 16 -12.12 -4.12 -21.97
N GLY A 17 -10.91 -4.66 -22.15
CA GLY A 17 -9.88 -4.07 -23.01
C GLY A 17 -8.75 -3.36 -22.25
N ASP A 18 -8.87 -3.19 -20.93
CA ASP A 18 -7.80 -2.76 -20.04
C ASP A 18 -7.60 -3.79 -18.89
N LYS A 19 -6.66 -3.52 -17.98
CA LYS A 19 -6.36 -4.37 -16.83
C LYS A 19 -6.34 -3.52 -15.55
N THR A 20 -6.98 -4.02 -14.50
CA THR A 20 -6.81 -3.49 -13.14
C THR A 20 -5.37 -3.62 -12.68
N ILE A 21 -4.94 -2.85 -11.69
CA ILE A 21 -3.60 -2.97 -11.08
C ILE A 21 -3.37 -4.41 -10.60
N ALA A 22 -4.37 -5.03 -9.97
CA ALA A 22 -4.29 -6.42 -9.53
C ALA A 22 -4.00 -7.36 -10.70
N PHE A 23 -4.68 -7.19 -11.84
CA PHE A 23 -4.48 -8.03 -13.01
C PHE A 23 -3.18 -7.73 -13.77
N TRP A 24 -2.68 -6.49 -13.75
CA TRP A 24 -1.32 -6.15 -14.22
C TRP A 24 -0.23 -6.86 -13.39
N LEU A 25 -0.45 -6.98 -12.09
CA LEU A 25 0.54 -7.54 -11.16
C LEU A 25 0.52 -9.08 -11.10
N MET A 26 -0.66 -9.69 -11.19
CA MET A 26 -0.85 -11.11 -10.89
C MET A 26 -1.37 -11.92 -12.10
N ASP A 27 -2.01 -11.28 -13.07
CA ASP A 27 -2.56 -11.89 -14.29
C ASP A 27 -3.32 -13.20 -14.00
N LYS A 28 -3.21 -14.21 -14.87
CA LYS A 28 -3.86 -15.52 -14.74
C LYS A 28 -3.54 -16.28 -13.46
N GLU A 29 -2.47 -15.91 -12.75
CA GLU A 29 -2.10 -16.60 -11.52
C GLU A 29 -3.10 -16.35 -10.39
N MET A 30 -3.88 -15.25 -10.48
CA MET A 30 -4.99 -14.96 -9.58
C MET A 30 -6.01 -16.10 -9.49
N TYR A 31 -6.20 -16.84 -10.59
CA TYR A 31 -7.19 -17.92 -10.66
C TYR A 31 -6.73 -19.22 -9.98
N THR A 32 -5.45 -19.33 -9.60
CA THR A 32 -4.87 -20.60 -9.11
C THR A 32 -4.14 -20.46 -7.77
N HIS A 33 -3.64 -19.27 -7.43
CA HIS A 33 -2.78 -19.06 -6.26
C HIS A 33 -3.34 -18.03 -5.25
N MET A 34 -4.60 -17.62 -5.41
CA MET A 34 -5.31 -16.74 -4.46
C MET A 34 -5.95 -17.50 -3.28
N SER A 35 -5.83 -18.82 -3.21
CA SER A 35 -6.17 -19.56 -1.98
C SER A 35 -5.04 -19.45 -0.96
N VAL A 36 -5.37 -19.33 0.33
CA VAL A 36 -4.39 -19.39 1.42
C VAL A 36 -3.77 -20.79 1.58
N THR A 37 -4.40 -21.82 1.00
CA THR A 37 -3.90 -23.20 1.03
C THR A 37 -3.14 -23.60 -0.24
N SER A 38 -3.07 -22.74 -1.25
CA SER A 38 -2.29 -23.01 -2.46
C SER A 38 -0.80 -23.07 -2.15
N SER A 39 -0.01 -23.64 -3.07
CA SER A 39 1.44 -23.46 -3.05
C SER A 39 1.80 -21.98 -3.02
N ASN A 40 2.97 -21.68 -2.45
CA ASN A 40 3.50 -20.33 -2.43
C ASN A 40 3.79 -19.85 -3.87
N SER A 41 3.36 -18.64 -4.22
CA SER A 41 3.71 -18.02 -5.50
C SER A 41 4.38 -16.67 -5.26
N SER A 42 5.58 -16.51 -5.82
CA SER A 42 6.30 -15.23 -5.82
C SER A 42 5.58 -14.15 -6.63
N ILE A 43 4.77 -14.53 -7.63
CA ILE A 43 4.00 -13.58 -8.44
C ILE A 43 2.82 -13.03 -7.63
N ILE A 44 2.05 -13.88 -6.93
CA ILE A 44 0.97 -13.43 -6.03
C ILE A 44 1.52 -12.61 -4.87
N ASN A 45 2.56 -13.07 -4.19
CA ASN A 45 3.12 -12.33 -3.05
C ASN A 45 3.65 -10.96 -3.48
N ARG A 46 4.34 -10.89 -4.63
CA ARG A 46 4.74 -9.61 -5.25
C ARG A 46 3.53 -8.74 -5.56
N GLY A 47 2.46 -9.32 -6.09
CA GLY A 47 1.27 -8.59 -6.51
C GLY A 47 0.52 -7.97 -5.34
N ILE A 48 0.29 -8.73 -4.27
CA ILE A 48 -0.34 -8.21 -3.04
C ILE A 48 0.51 -7.09 -2.43
N ALA A 49 1.82 -7.32 -2.29
CA ALA A 49 2.71 -6.32 -1.73
C ALA A 49 2.72 -5.02 -2.56
N LEU A 50 2.89 -5.12 -3.88
CA LEU A 50 2.91 -3.94 -4.75
C LEU A 50 1.55 -3.24 -4.85
N HIS A 51 0.43 -3.97 -4.82
CA HIS A 51 -0.90 -3.38 -4.76
C HIS A 51 -1.03 -2.50 -3.52
N ASN A 52 -0.68 -3.02 -2.34
CA ASN A 52 -0.69 -2.27 -1.08
C ASN A 52 0.22 -1.02 -1.11
N LEU A 53 1.42 -1.15 -1.70
CA LEU A 53 2.37 -0.04 -1.81
C LEU A 53 1.87 1.06 -2.78
N ILE A 54 1.31 0.67 -3.93
CA ILE A 54 0.79 1.60 -4.94
C ILE A 54 -0.42 2.36 -4.40
N THR A 55 -1.37 1.66 -3.77
CA THR A 55 -2.56 2.30 -3.20
C THR A 55 -2.18 3.27 -2.09
N LEU A 56 -1.27 2.87 -1.17
CA LEU A 56 -0.84 3.77 -0.09
C LEU A 56 -0.04 4.98 -0.60
N ILE A 57 0.90 4.82 -1.53
CA ILE A 57 1.68 5.98 -1.99
C ILE A 57 0.79 6.98 -2.74
N THR A 58 -0.18 6.51 -3.52
CA THR A 58 -1.20 7.40 -4.14
C THR A 58 -2.05 8.08 -3.07
N HIS A 59 -2.54 7.33 -2.08
CA HIS A 59 -3.39 7.84 -1.01
C HIS A 59 -2.67 8.87 -0.11
N ALA A 60 -1.40 8.64 0.20
CA ALA A 60 -0.65 9.46 1.15
C ALA A 60 0.07 10.65 0.48
N LEU A 61 0.41 10.56 -0.81
CA LEU A 61 1.24 11.57 -1.50
C LEU A 61 0.54 12.24 -2.70
N GLY A 62 -0.57 11.69 -3.20
CA GLY A 62 -1.14 12.09 -4.50
C GLY A 62 -2.04 13.32 -4.51
N GLY A 63 -2.65 13.71 -3.38
CA GLY A 63 -3.59 14.83 -3.34
C GLY A 63 -4.22 15.08 -1.97
N GLU A 64 -5.34 15.80 -1.97
CA GLU A 64 -6.12 16.21 -0.78
C GLU A 64 -7.40 15.39 -0.56
N ALA A 65 -7.66 14.41 -1.43
CA ALA A 65 -8.70 13.41 -1.30
C ALA A 65 -8.26 12.10 -1.99
N TYR A 66 -8.85 10.98 -1.59
CA TYR A 66 -8.63 9.69 -2.21
C TYR A 66 -9.94 9.14 -2.79
N LEU A 67 -9.84 8.45 -3.92
CA LEU A 67 -10.95 7.75 -4.57
C LEU A 67 -10.53 6.33 -4.90
N ASN A 68 -11.44 5.39 -4.67
CA ASN A 68 -11.30 4.00 -5.07
C ASN A 68 -12.57 3.54 -5.80
N PHE A 69 -12.41 2.82 -6.92
CA PHE A 69 -13.53 2.26 -7.67
C PHE A 69 -13.91 0.89 -7.11
N ILE A 70 -15.22 0.65 -6.98
CA ILE A 70 -15.80 -0.52 -6.33
C ILE A 70 -15.18 -1.84 -6.83
N GLY A 71 -14.59 -2.61 -5.92
CA GLY A 71 -13.88 -3.87 -6.16
C GLY A 71 -12.35 -3.75 -6.14
N ASN A 72 -11.80 -2.58 -6.47
CA ASN A 72 -10.35 -2.41 -6.58
C ASN A 72 -9.65 -2.39 -5.22
N GLU A 73 -10.38 -2.08 -4.14
CA GLU A 73 -9.90 -2.11 -2.75
C GLU A 73 -9.40 -3.50 -2.32
N PHE A 74 -9.97 -4.56 -2.91
CA PHE A 74 -9.56 -5.94 -2.64
C PHE A 74 -8.90 -6.60 -3.85
N GLY A 75 -8.55 -5.83 -4.88
CA GLY A 75 -7.95 -6.36 -6.11
C GLY A 75 -8.86 -7.34 -6.83
N HIS A 76 -10.13 -6.95 -7.07
CA HIS A 76 -11.11 -7.77 -7.79
C HIS A 76 -10.52 -8.31 -9.11
N PRO A 77 -10.64 -9.63 -9.39
CA PRO A 77 -10.08 -10.24 -10.59
C PRO A 77 -10.91 -9.89 -11.84
N GLU A 78 -10.49 -10.39 -13.00
CA GLU A 78 -11.21 -10.23 -14.28
C GLU A 78 -11.38 -8.74 -14.67
N TRP A 79 -12.48 -8.42 -15.36
CA TRP A 79 -12.86 -7.08 -15.82
C TRP A 79 -14.39 -6.91 -15.75
N LEU A 80 -14.85 -5.68 -15.93
CA LEU A 80 -16.25 -5.28 -16.04
C LEU A 80 -16.61 -5.19 -17.53
N ASP A 81 -17.64 -5.90 -17.96
CA ASP A 81 -18.20 -5.77 -19.32
C ASP A 81 -19.73 -5.75 -19.22
N PHE A 82 -20.34 -4.75 -19.86
CA PHE A 82 -21.79 -4.57 -19.88
C PHE A 82 -22.42 -5.39 -21.03
N PRO A 83 -23.69 -5.80 -20.91
CA PRO A 83 -24.42 -6.44 -22.00
C PRO A 83 -24.40 -5.60 -23.27
N ARG A 84 -23.93 -6.20 -24.36
CA ARG A 84 -23.88 -5.59 -25.70
C ARG A 84 -23.89 -6.67 -26.78
N ALA A 85 -24.20 -6.30 -28.02
CA ALA A 85 -24.19 -7.24 -29.15
C ALA A 85 -22.87 -8.03 -29.28
N GLY A 86 -21.72 -7.40 -28.99
CA GLY A 86 -20.40 -8.01 -29.08
C GLY A 86 -20.08 -9.08 -28.00
N ASN A 87 -20.92 -9.23 -26.98
CA ASN A 87 -20.82 -10.31 -25.99
C ASN A 87 -22.12 -11.11 -25.84
N GLY A 88 -23.04 -10.98 -26.80
CA GLY A 88 -24.33 -11.67 -26.79
C GLY A 88 -25.25 -11.25 -25.64
N ASP A 89 -25.25 -9.95 -25.31
CA ASP A 89 -26.03 -9.37 -24.20
C ASP A 89 -25.78 -10.07 -22.85
N SER A 90 -24.52 -10.47 -22.62
CA SER A 90 -24.11 -11.20 -21.42
C SER A 90 -23.98 -10.29 -20.20
N TYR A 91 -24.54 -10.75 -19.08
CA TYR A 91 -24.37 -10.13 -17.76
C TYR A 91 -23.24 -10.76 -16.94
N HIS A 92 -22.50 -11.72 -17.49
CA HIS A 92 -21.52 -12.51 -16.74
C HIS A 92 -20.43 -11.66 -16.05
N TYR A 93 -19.97 -10.60 -16.73
CA TYR A 93 -18.97 -9.67 -16.20
C TYR A 93 -19.58 -8.37 -15.64
N ALA A 94 -20.90 -8.18 -15.76
CA ALA A 94 -21.61 -7.01 -15.24
C ALA A 94 -21.97 -7.18 -13.75
N ARG A 95 -20.97 -7.54 -12.93
CA ARG A 95 -21.16 -7.88 -11.50
C ARG A 95 -19.92 -7.57 -10.66
N ARG A 96 -20.09 -7.71 -9.34
CA ARG A 96 -19.00 -7.74 -8.35
C ARG A 96 -19.04 -9.02 -7.55
N GLN A 97 -17.89 -9.66 -7.38
CA GLN A 97 -17.74 -10.96 -6.73
C GLN A 97 -17.44 -10.78 -5.22
N TRP A 98 -18.40 -10.25 -4.46
CA TRP A 98 -18.22 -9.96 -3.03
C TRP A 98 -17.86 -11.20 -2.19
N ASN A 99 -18.31 -12.37 -2.63
CA ASN A 99 -17.93 -13.64 -2.02
C ASN A 99 -16.41 -13.87 -1.98
N LEU A 100 -15.62 -13.22 -2.84
CA LEU A 100 -14.16 -13.38 -2.84
C LEU A 100 -13.49 -12.75 -1.62
N VAL A 101 -14.02 -11.63 -1.13
CA VAL A 101 -13.45 -10.90 0.02
C VAL A 101 -13.98 -11.45 1.35
N ASP A 102 -15.18 -12.03 1.33
CA ASP A 102 -15.80 -12.66 2.50
C ASP A 102 -15.26 -14.07 2.79
N ASP A 103 -14.63 -14.73 1.81
CA ASP A 103 -14.09 -16.08 1.96
C ASP A 103 -12.71 -16.07 2.64
N ASP A 104 -12.66 -16.59 3.87
CA ASP A 104 -11.44 -16.70 4.66
C ASP A 104 -10.36 -17.62 4.04
N LEU A 105 -10.72 -18.48 3.09
CA LEU A 105 -9.77 -19.31 2.37
C LEU A 105 -9.11 -18.58 1.20
N LEU A 106 -9.52 -17.35 0.89
CA LEU A 106 -8.96 -16.55 -0.19
C LEU A 106 -8.11 -15.37 0.32
N LYS A 107 -7.14 -14.96 -0.50
CA LYS A 107 -6.17 -13.90 -0.20
C LYS A 107 -6.70 -12.48 -0.48
N TYR A 108 -7.86 -12.32 -1.12
CA TYR A 108 -8.45 -10.99 -1.39
C TYR A 108 -8.68 -10.18 -0.10
N LYS A 109 -8.99 -10.87 1.00
CA LYS A 109 -9.13 -10.27 2.33
C LYS A 109 -7.90 -9.49 2.79
N PHE A 110 -6.70 -9.85 2.34
CA PHE A 110 -5.46 -9.16 2.71
C PHE A 110 -5.40 -7.73 2.15
N MET A 111 -5.70 -7.56 0.86
CA MET A 111 -5.76 -6.23 0.23
C MET A 111 -6.92 -5.40 0.81
N ASN A 112 -8.07 -6.04 1.05
CA ASN A 112 -9.22 -5.39 1.69
C ASN A 112 -8.93 -4.91 3.12
N ASN A 113 -8.25 -5.73 3.92
CA ASN A 113 -7.85 -5.36 5.28
C ASN A 113 -6.84 -4.21 5.28
N TRP A 114 -5.93 -4.21 4.30
CA TRP A 114 -4.99 -3.11 4.10
C TRP A 114 -5.70 -1.82 3.76
N ASP A 115 -6.59 -1.82 2.77
CA ASP A 115 -7.38 -0.64 2.39
C ASP A 115 -8.17 -0.07 3.58
N ARG A 116 -8.86 -0.95 4.34
CA ARG A 116 -9.56 -0.55 5.56
C ARG A 116 -8.62 0.09 6.59
N ALA A 117 -7.45 -0.51 6.82
CA ALA A 117 -6.49 -0.01 7.79
C ALA A 117 -5.89 1.34 7.39
N VAL A 118 -5.60 1.54 6.10
CA VAL A 118 -5.13 2.82 5.56
C VAL A 118 -6.18 3.92 5.75
N ASN A 119 -7.43 3.69 5.34
CA ASN A 119 -8.51 4.66 5.49
C ASN A 119 -8.80 4.97 6.97
N THR A 120 -8.78 3.96 7.85
CA THR A 120 -8.98 4.16 9.30
C THR A 120 -7.85 4.98 9.92
N LEU A 121 -6.61 4.74 9.48
CA LEU A 121 -5.46 5.52 9.94
C LEU A 121 -5.51 6.94 9.39
N GLU A 122 -5.97 7.14 8.16
CA GLU A 122 -6.17 8.47 7.59
C GLU A 122 -7.23 9.24 8.36
N GLU A 123 -8.38 8.66 8.67
CA GLU A 123 -9.42 9.30 9.51
C GLU A 123 -8.85 9.76 10.87
N LYS A 124 -7.92 8.98 11.44
CA LYS A 124 -7.30 9.30 12.73
C LYS A 124 -6.26 10.43 12.66
N TYR A 125 -5.48 10.50 11.58
CA TYR A 125 -4.32 11.41 11.48
C TYR A 125 -4.50 12.55 10.46
N GLY A 126 -5.50 12.45 9.59
CA GLY A 126 -5.96 13.48 8.65
C GLY A 126 -4.93 13.93 7.62
N TRP A 127 -4.14 13.01 7.05
CA TRP A 127 -3.08 13.42 6.12
C TRP A 127 -3.61 13.99 4.80
N LEU A 128 -4.80 13.61 4.34
CA LEU A 128 -5.40 14.21 3.13
C LEU A 128 -5.77 15.68 3.36
N HIS A 129 -6.07 16.08 4.59
CA HIS A 129 -6.39 17.45 4.97
C HIS A 129 -5.18 18.27 5.40
N ALA A 130 -4.03 17.63 5.61
CA ALA A 130 -2.79 18.30 5.97
C ALA A 130 -2.14 19.01 4.77
N HIS A 131 -1.16 19.86 5.06
CA HIS A 131 -0.30 20.44 4.03
C HIS A 131 0.40 19.34 3.20
N PRO A 132 0.82 19.67 1.96
CA PRO A 132 1.54 18.73 1.11
C PRO A 132 2.73 18.09 1.83
N ALA A 133 2.99 16.82 1.52
CA ALA A 133 4.09 16.08 2.11
C ALA A 133 5.45 16.73 1.79
N TYR A 134 6.40 16.53 2.69
CA TYR A 134 7.80 16.83 2.41
C TYR A 134 8.56 15.53 2.11
N ILE A 135 9.06 15.38 0.88
CA ILE A 135 9.83 14.20 0.46
C ILE A 135 11.28 14.40 0.91
N SER A 136 11.65 13.78 2.03
CA SER A 136 13.00 13.84 2.57
C SER A 136 13.96 12.90 1.82
N TRP A 137 13.48 11.77 1.32
CA TRP A 137 14.32 10.78 0.66
C TRP A 137 13.66 10.16 -0.56
N LYS A 138 14.42 10.04 -1.65
CA LYS A 138 14.02 9.37 -2.90
C LYS A 138 15.28 8.76 -3.52
N HIS A 139 15.68 7.61 -2.98
CA HIS A 139 16.95 6.99 -3.34
C HIS A 139 16.76 6.00 -4.47
N GLU A 140 17.34 6.32 -5.63
CA GLU A 140 17.15 5.55 -6.84
C GLU A 140 17.70 4.13 -6.72
N ASP A 141 18.92 3.90 -6.24
CA ASP A 141 19.48 2.54 -6.23
C ASP A 141 18.78 1.62 -5.23
N ASP A 142 18.66 2.06 -3.98
CA ASP A 142 17.92 1.37 -2.92
C ASP A 142 16.42 1.24 -3.20
N LYS A 143 15.86 2.05 -4.12
CA LYS A 143 14.42 2.12 -4.40
C LYS A 143 13.60 2.48 -3.16
N VAL A 144 14.15 3.34 -2.29
CA VAL A 144 13.52 3.75 -1.04
C VAL A 144 13.00 5.19 -1.15
N ILE A 145 11.74 5.38 -0.76
CA ILE A 145 11.09 6.69 -0.66
C ILE A 145 10.72 6.94 0.79
N VAL A 146 11.06 8.12 1.31
CA VAL A 146 10.67 8.59 2.64
C VAL A 146 10.08 9.99 2.52
N PHE A 147 8.93 10.19 3.15
CA PHE A 147 8.32 11.50 3.25
C PHE A 147 7.54 11.68 4.54
N ASP A 148 7.32 12.94 4.90
CA ASP A 148 6.60 13.36 6.09
C ASP A 148 5.29 14.04 5.70
N ARG A 149 4.17 13.61 6.28
CA ARG A 149 2.85 14.25 6.10
C ARG A 149 2.02 14.07 7.37
N ALA A 150 1.37 15.15 7.83
CA ALA A 150 0.57 15.15 9.07
C ALA A 150 1.31 14.58 10.31
N ASP A 151 2.57 14.98 10.51
CA ASP A 151 3.44 14.49 11.59
C ASP A 151 3.69 12.96 11.61
N LEU A 152 3.35 12.27 10.51
CA LEU A 152 3.69 10.88 10.24
C LEU A 152 4.87 10.80 9.29
N ILE A 153 5.64 9.72 9.44
CA ILE A 153 6.74 9.38 8.53
C ILE A 153 6.34 8.14 7.74
N PHE A 154 6.33 8.26 6.42
CA PHE A 154 6.03 7.18 5.51
C PHE A 154 7.33 6.68 4.88
N VAL A 155 7.55 5.37 4.92
CA VAL A 155 8.72 4.72 4.34
C VAL A 155 8.25 3.64 3.38
N PHE A 156 8.76 3.66 2.16
CA PHE A 156 8.50 2.65 1.14
C PHE A 156 9.82 2.07 0.66
N ASN A 157 9.90 0.75 0.58
CA ASN A 157 10.97 0.06 -0.13
C ASN A 157 10.37 -0.66 -1.34
N PHE A 158 10.57 -0.09 -2.53
CA PHE A 158 10.15 -0.67 -3.81
C PHE A 158 11.20 -1.61 -4.40
N HIS A 159 12.31 -1.87 -3.70
CA HIS A 159 13.33 -2.79 -4.19
C HIS A 159 12.73 -4.18 -4.34
N THR A 160 13.08 -4.85 -5.44
CA THR A 160 12.55 -6.18 -5.77
C THR A 160 12.99 -7.27 -4.80
N GLU A 161 14.22 -7.16 -4.26
CA GLU A 161 14.86 -8.21 -3.46
C GLU A 161 15.59 -7.69 -2.19
N LYS A 162 16.18 -6.47 -2.20
CA LYS A 162 17.00 -6.00 -1.07
C LYS A 162 16.15 -5.52 0.11
N SER A 163 16.52 -6.02 1.28
CA SER A 163 16.00 -5.61 2.59
C SER A 163 17.10 -4.92 3.38
N PHE A 164 16.76 -3.89 4.16
CA PHE A 164 17.76 -3.06 4.84
C PHE A 164 17.54 -3.05 6.36
N PRO A 165 18.38 -3.73 7.17
CA PRO A 165 18.20 -3.85 8.63
C PRO A 165 18.45 -2.56 9.42
N ASP A 166 19.44 -1.77 9.01
CA ASP A 166 19.87 -0.54 9.70
C ASP A 166 19.75 0.68 8.78
N TYR A 167 18.65 0.76 8.01
CA TYR A 167 18.46 1.85 7.07
C TYR A 167 18.28 3.17 7.81
N THR A 168 19.12 4.16 7.48
CA THR A 168 19.03 5.47 8.13
C THR A 168 18.06 6.36 7.38
N ILE A 169 17.13 6.97 8.12
CA ILE A 169 16.22 7.99 7.57
C ILE A 169 16.30 9.27 8.39
N GLY A 170 16.11 10.41 7.73
CA GLY A 170 16.02 11.71 8.39
C GLY A 170 14.68 11.85 9.11
N VAL A 171 14.68 12.54 10.25
CA VAL A 171 13.48 12.77 11.06
C VAL A 171 13.41 14.24 11.49
N LYS A 172 12.29 14.90 11.21
CA LYS A 172 12.10 16.33 11.53
C LYS A 172 12.17 16.62 13.02
N ASN A 173 11.38 15.89 13.83
CA ASN A 173 11.24 16.13 15.26
C ASN A 173 11.92 15.01 16.06
N PRO A 174 12.77 15.32 17.06
CA PRO A 174 13.32 14.30 17.93
C PRO A 174 12.23 13.62 18.77
N GLY A 175 12.47 12.38 19.17
CA GLY A 175 11.61 11.62 20.07
C GLY A 175 11.71 10.11 19.86
N THR A 176 10.67 9.42 20.30
CA THR A 176 10.48 7.98 20.09
C THR A 176 9.32 7.77 19.13
N TYR A 177 9.56 6.99 18.08
CA TYR A 177 8.58 6.65 17.06
C TYR A 177 8.15 5.20 17.20
N LYS A 178 6.89 4.93 16.87
CA LYS A 178 6.32 3.58 16.83
C LYS A 178 5.72 3.34 15.46
N ILE A 179 5.70 2.07 15.04
CA ILE A 179 5.02 1.65 13.82
C ILE A 179 3.52 1.73 14.08
N LEU A 180 2.82 2.51 13.26
CA LEU A 180 1.36 2.62 13.27
C LEU A 180 0.71 1.63 12.30
N LEU A 181 1.38 1.37 11.18
CA LEU A 181 0.92 0.46 10.15
C LEU A 181 2.12 -0.10 9.37
N CYS A 182 2.11 -1.40 9.08
CA CYS A 182 3.16 -2.08 8.34
C CYS A 182 2.51 -3.02 7.31
N SER A 183 2.81 -2.84 6.03
CA SER A 183 2.24 -3.70 4.97
C SER A 183 2.76 -5.14 5.03
N ASP A 184 3.84 -5.40 5.78
CA ASP A 184 4.42 -6.73 5.97
C ASP A 184 3.73 -7.55 7.08
N SER A 185 2.69 -7.02 7.74
CA SER A 185 1.91 -7.78 8.73
C SER A 185 1.07 -8.88 8.06
N LYS A 186 0.82 -9.99 8.76
CA LYS A 186 0.06 -11.15 8.25
C LYS A 186 -1.35 -10.80 7.79
N ASP A 187 -2.01 -9.87 8.49
CA ASP A 187 -3.37 -9.42 8.16
C ASP A 187 -3.47 -8.78 6.77
N PHE A 188 -2.33 -8.37 6.21
CA PHE A 188 -2.21 -7.73 4.89
C PHE A 188 -1.45 -8.61 3.89
N GLY A 189 -1.25 -9.90 4.20
CA GLY A 189 -0.59 -10.86 3.32
C GLY A 189 0.94 -10.75 3.31
N GLY A 190 1.53 -10.05 4.28
CA GLY A 190 2.98 -9.94 4.45
C GLY A 190 3.62 -11.11 5.19
N GLU A 191 4.95 -11.07 5.32
CA GLU A 191 5.76 -12.16 5.89
C GLU A 191 6.01 -12.03 7.41
N GLU A 192 5.53 -10.96 8.04
CA GLU A 192 5.72 -10.64 9.47
C GLU A 192 7.18 -10.51 9.89
N ARG A 193 8.01 -9.90 9.03
CA ARG A 193 9.45 -9.75 9.30
C ARG A 193 9.75 -8.60 10.25
N VAL A 194 8.83 -7.64 10.34
CA VAL A 194 8.97 -6.42 11.16
C VAL A 194 8.23 -6.58 12.48
N ASP A 195 8.96 -6.51 13.60
CA ASP A 195 8.36 -6.41 14.93
C ASP A 195 7.83 -4.98 15.16
N THR A 196 6.51 -4.84 15.12
CA THR A 196 5.80 -3.55 15.25
C THR A 196 5.79 -3.00 16.68
N SER A 197 6.20 -3.80 17.67
CA SER A 197 6.27 -3.38 19.08
C SER A 197 7.52 -2.56 19.41
N VAL A 198 8.56 -2.63 18.55
CA VAL A 198 9.86 -2.01 18.80
C VAL A 198 9.77 -0.48 18.72
N PRO A 199 10.17 0.26 19.77
CA PRO A 199 10.30 1.71 19.71
C PRO A 199 11.56 2.13 18.93
N HIS A 200 11.44 3.16 18.12
CA HIS A 200 12.51 3.70 17.28
C HIS A 200 12.96 5.05 17.84
N PHE A 201 14.23 5.17 18.22
CA PHE A 201 14.77 6.37 18.88
C PHE A 201 15.53 7.24 17.89
N THR A 202 15.27 8.55 17.92
CA THR A 202 16.03 9.51 17.10
C THR A 202 17.37 9.86 17.76
N LYS A 203 18.39 10.08 16.94
CA LYS A 203 19.67 10.69 17.34
C LYS A 203 19.82 12.09 16.71
N PRO A 204 20.41 13.07 17.41
CA PRO A 204 20.63 14.43 16.91
C PRO A 204 21.82 14.47 15.93
N GLU A 205 21.69 13.74 14.83
CA GLU A 205 22.67 13.65 13.75
C GLU A 205 21.96 13.96 12.44
N SER A 206 22.48 14.94 11.70
CA SER A 206 21.87 15.36 10.43
C SER A 206 21.93 14.24 9.40
N TYR A 207 20.80 13.99 8.74
CA TYR A 207 20.69 13.05 7.63
C TYR A 207 19.59 13.51 6.68
N SER A 208 19.83 13.40 5.37
CA SER A 208 18.89 13.86 4.34
C SER A 208 18.55 15.36 4.59
N ALA A 209 17.29 15.72 4.79
CA ALA A 209 16.80 17.09 4.95
C ALA A 209 16.67 17.54 6.40
N TYR A 210 17.02 16.69 7.38
CA TYR A 210 16.72 16.93 8.78
C TYR A 210 17.95 16.83 9.70
N SER A 211 17.84 17.42 10.88
CA SER A 211 18.89 17.45 11.92
C SER A 211 18.86 16.25 12.87
N ASN A 212 17.88 15.37 12.73
CA ASN A 212 17.83 14.11 13.47
C ASN A 212 17.72 12.94 12.48
N ARG A 213 18.13 11.76 12.93
CA ARG A 213 17.97 10.52 12.19
C ARG A 213 17.45 9.40 13.07
N MET A 214 16.81 8.40 12.46
CA MET A 214 16.56 7.11 13.10
C MET A 214 16.97 5.98 12.16
N MET A 215 17.21 4.80 12.73
CA MET A 215 17.50 3.58 11.99
C MET A 215 16.29 2.67 12.02
N ILE A 216 15.97 2.05 10.90
CA ILE A 216 14.81 1.18 10.72
C ILE A 216 15.21 -0.11 9.98
N TYR A 217 14.47 -1.18 10.23
CA TYR A 217 14.43 -2.32 9.34
C TYR A 217 13.33 -2.11 8.30
N ILE A 218 13.68 -2.11 7.01
CA ILE A 218 12.73 -2.01 5.91
C ILE A 218 12.93 -3.16 4.90
N PRO A 219 12.11 -4.22 4.97
CA PRO A 219 12.16 -5.33 4.01
C PRO A 219 11.83 -4.88 2.57
N CYS A 220 12.22 -5.69 1.59
CA CYS A 220 11.83 -5.47 0.20
C CYS A 220 10.29 -5.47 0.05
N ARG A 221 9.78 -4.61 -0.85
CA ARG A 221 8.35 -4.45 -1.16
C ARG A 221 7.48 -4.20 0.08
N THR A 222 7.94 -3.35 0.98
CA THR A 222 7.24 -3.03 2.23
C THR A 222 7.01 -1.53 2.36
N ALA A 223 5.86 -1.17 2.93
CA ALA A 223 5.55 0.18 3.38
C ALA A 223 5.33 0.19 4.90
N ILE A 224 5.89 1.19 5.58
CA ILE A 224 5.75 1.38 7.02
C ILE A 224 5.41 2.83 7.31
N ILE A 225 4.41 3.04 8.16
CA ILE A 225 4.02 4.36 8.66
C ILE A 225 4.41 4.45 10.13
N TYR A 226 5.20 5.45 10.47
CA TYR A 226 5.61 5.74 11.84
C TYR A 226 4.90 6.98 12.37
N GLY A 227 4.56 6.95 13.65
CA GLY A 227 4.07 8.09 14.41
C GLY A 227 4.89 8.30 15.66
N ARG A 228 5.02 9.55 16.09
CA ARG A 228 5.71 9.88 17.34
C ARG A 228 4.86 9.43 18.53
N GLY A 229 5.41 8.57 19.38
CA GLY A 229 4.80 8.20 20.65
C GLY A 229 4.96 9.30 21.69
N THR A 230 3.91 9.56 22.48
CA THR A 230 4.08 10.20 23.78
C THR A 230 4.65 9.16 24.74
N VAL A 231 5.81 9.43 25.33
CA VAL A 231 6.31 8.68 26.49
C VAL A 231 5.48 9.09 27.71
#